data_AF-A0A7X4LPC1-F1
#
_entry.id   AF-A0A7X4LPC1-F1
#
_cell.length_a   1.000
_cell.length_b   1.000
_cell.length_c   1.000
_cell.angle_alpha   90.00
_cell.angle_beta   90.00
_cell.angle_gamma   90.00
#
_symmetry.space_group_name_H-M   'P 1'
#
loop_
_entity.id
_entity.type
_entity.pdbx_description
1 polymer ?
#
loop_
_entity_poly.entity_id
_entity_poly.type
_entity_poly.pdbx_seq_one_letter_code
_entity_poly.pdbx_strand_id
1 'polypeptide(L)'
;MSQAFSSDQYFRILDSSPDHVFIFNSEGKYVDVFGGHENGIGFDCKAYVGQSLHDVMPTTLADLFLKTIQTALSSQKTQRISYQFNQQQLQDLPYLSSSPEL
;
A
#
# COMPACT_ATOMS: atom_id res chain seq x y z
N MET A 1 -29.31 0.14 15.51
CA MET A 1 -29.18 0.06 14.03
C MET A 1 -27.74 0.42 13.69
N SER A 2 -26.93 -0.54 13.26
CA SER A 2 -25.58 -0.28 12.75
C SER A 2 -25.70 0.33 11.35
N GLN A 3 -25.36 1.61 11.21
CA GLN A 3 -25.34 2.26 9.90
C GLN A 3 -24.14 1.71 9.11
N ALA A 4 -24.40 0.95 8.05
CA ALA A 4 -23.36 0.52 7.13
C ALA A 4 -22.93 1.74 6.30
N PHE A 5 -21.64 2.03 6.26
CA PHE A 5 -21.14 3.13 5.43
C PHE A 5 -21.23 2.73 3.95
N SER A 6 -21.47 3.71 3.07
CA SER A 6 -21.33 3.47 1.62
C SER A 6 -19.85 3.38 1.26
N SER A 7 -19.52 2.71 0.14
CA SER A 7 -18.13 2.58 -0.32
C SER A 7 -17.41 3.94 -0.44
N ASP A 8 -18.09 4.98 -0.93
CA ASP A 8 -17.55 6.35 -1.02
C ASP A 8 -17.23 6.98 0.34
N GLN A 9 -17.93 6.59 1.40
CA GLN A 9 -17.62 7.10 2.75
C GLN A 9 -16.43 6.39 3.35
N TYR A 10 -16.27 5.08 3.10
CA TYR A 10 -15.07 4.35 3.50
C TYR A 10 -13.81 4.93 2.86
N PHE A 11 -13.83 5.18 1.55
CA PHE A 11 -12.66 5.72 0.86
C PHE A 11 -12.27 7.11 1.35
N ARG A 12 -13.24 7.99 1.68
CA ARG A 12 -12.94 9.30 2.27
C ARG A 12 -12.29 9.21 3.64
N ILE A 13 -12.71 8.25 4.47
CA ILE A 13 -12.08 8.02 5.78
C ILE A 13 -10.65 7.53 5.60
N LEU A 14 -10.42 6.58 4.68
CA LEU A 14 -9.08 6.07 4.39
C LEU A 14 -8.16 7.17 3.82
N ASP A 15 -8.68 8.02 2.93
CA ASP A 15 -7.91 9.11 2.33
C ASP A 15 -7.51 10.20 3.34
N SER A 16 -8.34 10.41 4.37
CA SER A 16 -8.03 11.32 5.48
C SER A 16 -7.00 10.78 6.48
N SER A 17 -6.54 9.54 6.31
CA SER A 17 -5.55 8.93 7.21
C SER A 17 -4.16 9.54 7.01
N PRO A 18 -3.43 9.88 8.09
CA PRO A 18 -2.03 10.28 7.98
C PRO A 18 -1.17 9.10 7.52
N ASP A 19 -1.50 7.86 7.89
CA ASP A 19 -0.76 6.67 7.44
C ASP A 19 -1.19 6.22 6.03
N HIS A 20 -0.24 5.67 5.26
CA HIS A 20 -0.53 5.02 3.98
C HIS A 20 -1.36 3.76 4.18
N VAL A 21 -2.47 3.66 3.44
CA VAL A 21 -3.30 2.46 3.37
C VAL A 21 -3.23 1.89 1.96
N PHE A 22 -2.78 0.65 1.84
CA PHE A 22 -2.70 -0.08 0.57
C PHE A 22 -3.79 -1.13 0.49
N ILE A 23 -4.45 -1.22 -0.65
CA ILE A 23 -5.42 -2.28 -0.96
C ILE A 23 -4.78 -3.26 -1.93
N PHE A 24 -4.77 -4.53 -1.56
CA PHE A 24 -4.22 -5.62 -2.38
C PHE A 24 -5.31 -6.63 -2.75
N ASN A 25 -5.18 -7.24 -3.93
CA ASN A 25 -5.93 -8.46 -4.22
C ASN A 25 -5.22 -9.70 -3.63
N SER A 26 -5.86 -10.87 -3.74
CA SER A 26 -5.33 -12.14 -3.21
C SER A 26 -4.03 -12.62 -3.88
N GLU A 27 -3.69 -12.08 -5.04
CA GLU A 27 -2.48 -12.39 -5.81
C GLU A 27 -1.34 -11.40 -5.53
N GLY A 28 -1.57 -10.40 -4.66
CA GLY A 28 -0.55 -9.39 -4.34
C GLY A 28 -0.48 -8.25 -5.36
N LYS A 29 -1.54 -7.99 -6.12
CA LYS A 29 -1.65 -6.81 -6.99
C LYS A 29 -2.14 -5.61 -6.18
N TYR A 30 -1.49 -4.46 -6.35
CA TYR A 30 -1.98 -3.19 -5.82
C TYR A 30 -3.27 -2.79 -6.55
N VAL A 31 -4.37 -2.72 -5.81
CA VAL A 31 -5.68 -2.33 -6.33
C VAL A 31 -5.91 -0.83 -6.12
N ASP A 32 -5.51 -0.31 -4.97
CA ASP A 32 -5.69 1.10 -4.63
C ASP A 32 -4.75 1.54 -3.49
N VAL A 33 -4.56 2.85 -3.35
CA VAL A 33 -3.76 3.47 -2.29
C VAL A 33 -4.44 4.74 -1.77
N PHE A 34 -4.58 4.84 -0.45
CA PHE A 34 -5.19 5.97 0.25
C PHE A 34 -4.28 6.53 1.35
N GLY A 35 -4.54 7.77 1.75
CA GLY A 35 -3.84 8.42 2.86
C GLY A 35 -2.40 8.80 2.51
N GLY A 36 -1.66 9.29 3.52
CA GLY A 36 -0.24 9.62 3.38
C GLY A 36 0.08 10.86 2.55
N HIS A 37 -0.93 11.67 2.19
CA HIS A 37 -0.76 12.97 1.53
C HIS A 37 0.19 13.91 2.29
N GLU A 38 0.29 13.77 3.62
CA GLU A 38 1.09 14.65 4.49
C GLU A 38 2.48 14.08 4.86
N ASN A 39 2.82 12.86 4.44
CA ASN A 39 3.96 12.15 5.03
C ASN A 39 5.34 12.60 4.54
N GLY A 40 5.45 13.56 3.62
CA GLY A 40 6.73 14.19 3.24
C GLY A 40 7.77 13.23 2.62
N ILE A 41 7.41 11.97 2.35
CA ILE A 41 8.33 10.93 1.86
C ILE A 41 8.56 11.02 0.33
N GLY A 42 7.90 11.97 -0.35
CA GLY A 42 8.09 12.25 -1.77
C GLY A 42 7.70 11.12 -2.73
N PHE A 43 7.05 10.06 -2.23
CA PHE A 43 6.63 8.91 -3.03
C PHE A 43 5.13 8.95 -3.29
N ASP A 44 4.75 9.20 -4.55
CA ASP A 44 3.38 8.97 -4.99
C ASP A 44 3.16 7.46 -5.20
N CYS A 45 2.71 6.80 -4.14
CA CYS A 45 2.40 5.39 -4.16
C CYS A 45 1.21 5.04 -5.09
N LYS A 46 0.47 6.03 -5.61
CA LYS A 46 -0.59 5.79 -6.61
C LYS A 46 -0.02 5.19 -7.90
N ALA A 47 1.25 5.44 -8.21
CA ALA A 47 1.94 4.81 -9.32
C ALA A 47 2.04 3.27 -9.19
N TYR A 48 1.81 2.71 -8.00
CA TYR A 48 1.88 1.26 -7.78
C TYR A 48 0.58 0.57 -8.16
N VAL A 49 -0.54 1.30 -8.23
CA VAL A 49 -1.84 0.75 -8.61
C VAL A 49 -1.73 0.07 -9.97
N GLY A 50 -2.11 -1.20 -10.04
CA GLY A 50 -1.99 -2.02 -11.23
C GLY A 50 -0.72 -2.87 -11.31
N GLN A 51 0.28 -2.65 -10.45
CA GLN A 51 1.50 -3.44 -10.38
C GLN A 51 1.39 -4.58 -9.35
N SER A 52 2.25 -5.58 -9.47
CA SER A 52 2.42 -6.65 -8.47
C SER A 52 3.38 -6.22 -7.36
N LEU A 53 3.26 -6.82 -6.17
CA LEU A 53 4.28 -6.71 -5.11
C LEU A 53 5.68 -6.96 -5.67
N HIS A 54 5.87 -7.99 -6.49
CA HIS A 54 7.17 -8.35 -7.08
C HIS A 54 7.72 -7.32 -8.08
N ASP A 55 6.88 -6.45 -8.63
CA ASP A 55 7.33 -5.37 -9.53
C ASP A 55 7.88 -4.17 -8.73
N VAL A 56 7.37 -3.98 -7.51
CA VAL A 56 7.59 -2.77 -6.69
C VAL A 56 8.66 -2.98 -5.61
N MET A 57 8.81 -4.21 -5.11
CA MET A 57 9.72 -4.51 -3.99
C MET A 57 10.57 -5.76 -4.24
N PRO A 58 11.67 -5.93 -3.49
CA PRO A 58 12.54 -7.10 -3.64
C PRO A 58 11.77 -8.40 -3.45
N THR A 59 12.09 -9.42 -4.24
CA THR A 59 11.40 -10.72 -4.28
C THR A 59 11.16 -11.30 -2.88
N THR A 60 12.17 -11.31 -2.02
CA THR A 60 12.04 -11.83 -0.63
C THR A 60 10.95 -11.12 0.18
N LEU A 61 10.81 -9.81 -0.01
CA LEU A 61 9.79 -9.04 0.70
C LEU A 61 8.42 -9.21 0.04
N ALA A 62 8.36 -9.23 -1.28
CA ALA A 62 7.13 -9.50 -2.03
C ALA A 62 6.52 -10.85 -1.64
N ASP A 63 7.35 -11.90 -1.54
CA ASP A 63 6.94 -13.23 -1.10
C ASP A 63 6.44 -13.23 0.36
N LEU A 64 7.11 -12.49 1.25
CA LEU A 64 6.68 -12.33 2.64
C LEU A 64 5.29 -11.68 2.72
N PHE A 65 5.07 -10.61 1.97
CA PHE A 65 3.80 -9.91 1.91
C PHE A 65 2.70 -10.80 1.32
N LEU A 66 2.95 -11.44 0.18
CA LEU A 66 1.99 -12.31 -0.47
C LEU A 66 1.56 -13.47 0.44
N LYS A 67 2.52 -14.12 1.10
CA LYS A 67 2.23 -15.16 2.09
C LYS A 67 1.40 -14.64 3.26
N THR A 68 1.67 -13.43 3.71
CA THR A 68 0.92 -12.78 4.80
C THR A 68 -0.52 -12.49 4.38
N ILE A 69 -0.73 -11.98 3.17
CA ILE A 69 -2.07 -11.76 2.58
C ILE A 69 -2.84 -13.08 2.52
N GLN A 70 -2.23 -14.13 1.95
CA GLN A 70 -2.85 -15.45 1.86
C GLN A 70 -3.19 -16.04 3.25
N THR A 71 -2.33 -15.82 4.23
CA THR A 71 -2.57 -16.24 5.63
C THR A 71 -3.72 -15.45 6.24
N ALA A 72 -3.81 -14.14 6.00
CA ALA A 72 -4.93 -13.31 6.46
C ALA A 72 -6.26 -13.78 5.89
N LEU A 73 -6.31 -14.04 4.58
CA LEU A 73 -7.51 -14.50 3.88
C LEU A 73 -7.97 -15.89 4.34
N SER A 74 -7.04 -16.84 4.45
CA SER A 74 -7.36 -18.22 4.88
C SER A 74 -7.75 -18.32 6.35
N SER A 75 -7.10 -17.55 7.23
CA SER A 75 -7.39 -17.56 8.67
C SER A 75 -8.54 -16.63 9.08
N GLN A 76 -8.95 -15.72 8.19
CA GLN A 76 -9.88 -14.63 8.45
C GLN A 76 -9.49 -13.77 9.67
N LYS A 77 -8.19 -13.62 9.89
CA LYS A 77 -7.63 -12.85 11.01
C LYS A 77 -6.59 -11.86 10.52
N THR A 78 -6.59 -10.68 11.13
CA THR A 78 -5.57 -9.66 10.91
C THR A 78 -4.19 -10.23 11.19
N GLN A 79 -3.29 -10.09 10.22
CA GLN A 79 -1.88 -10.45 10.36
C GLN A 79 -1.07 -9.18 10.61
N ARG A 80 0.00 -9.30 11.40
CA ARG A 80 0.96 -8.23 11.65
C ARG A 80 2.35 -8.76 11.38
N ILE A 81 3.11 -8.04 10.58
CA ILE A 81 4.51 -8.34 10.28
C ILE A 81 5.36 -7.09 10.53
N SER A 82 6.60 -7.31 10.94
CA SER A 82 7.63 -6.27 11.03
C SER A 82 8.70 -6.57 10.01
N TYR A 83 9.06 -5.58 9.21
CA TYR A 83 10.05 -5.71 8.15
C TYR A 83 10.89 -4.43 8.08
N GLN A 84 12.04 -4.53 7.44
CA GLN A 84 12.86 -3.38 7.10
C GLN A 84 12.66 -3.05 5.63
N PHE A 85 12.38 -1.78 5.34
CA PHE A 85 12.15 -1.29 3.99
C PHE A 85 13.12 -0.15 3.72
N ASN A 86 14.23 -0.45 3.06
CA ASN A 86 15.15 0.62 2.67
C ASN A 86 14.69 1.18 1.32
N GLN A 87 14.58 2.51 1.22
CA GLN A 87 14.16 3.20 0.01
C GLN A 87 15.08 2.93 -1.20
N GLN A 88 16.34 2.56 -0.96
CA GLN A 88 17.30 2.16 -2.00
C GLN A 88 16.96 0.81 -2.66
N GLN A 89 16.02 0.05 -2.10
CA GLN A 89 15.61 -1.27 -2.58
C GLN A 89 14.27 -1.24 -3.32
N LEU A 90 13.65 -0.07 -3.49
CA LEU A 90 12.53 0.12 -4.42
C LEU A 90 13.05 -0.07 -5.84
N GLN A 91 12.53 -1.06 -6.55
CA GLN A 91 12.99 -1.39 -7.90
C GLN A 91 12.18 -0.56 -8.91
N ASP A 92 12.88 0.21 -9.75
CA ASP A 92 12.39 0.87 -10.98
C ASP A 92 11.03 1.57 -10.92
N LEU A 93 10.77 2.35 -9.88
CA LEU A 93 9.66 3.29 -9.88
C LEU A 93 10.17 4.67 -10.24
N PRO A 94 9.51 5.39 -11.18
CA PRO A 94 9.90 6.75 -11.49
C PRO A 94 9.78 7.55 -10.20
N TYR A 95 10.93 7.93 -9.64
CA TYR A 95 11.00 8.98 -8.64
C TYR A 95 10.41 10.20 -9.32
N LEU A 96 9.13 10.48 -9.04
CA LEU A 96 8.58 11.78 -9.36
C LEU A 96 9.32 12.73 -8.43
N SER A 97 10.35 13.37 -8.98
CA SER A 97 11.01 14.51 -8.40
C SER A 97 9.95 15.59 -8.24
N SER A 98 9.17 15.50 -7.17
CA SER A 98 8.49 16.65 -6.60
C SER A 98 9.59 17.50 -5.99
N SER A 99 10.31 18.23 -6.83
CA SER A 99 10.98 19.44 -6.40
C SER A 99 9.88 20.33 -5.80
N PRO A 100 9.98 20.78 -4.55
CA PRO A 100 9.58 22.15 -4.30
C PRO A 100 10.72 23.00 -4.88
N GLU A 101 10.62 23.33 -6.17
CA GLU A 101 11.12 24.65 -6.54
C GLU A 101 10.14 25.65 -5.93
N LEU A 102 10.72 26.58 -5.15
CA LEU A 102 10.14 27.71 -4.40
C LEU A 102 9.88 27.47 -2.92
#